data_AF-A0A075HPP7-F1
#
_entry.id   AF-A0A075HPP7-F1
#
_cell.length_a   1.000
_cell.length_b   1.000
_cell.length_c   1.000
_cell.angle_alpha   90.00
_cell.angle_beta   90.00
_cell.angle_gamma   90.00
#
_symmetry.space_group_name_H-M   'P 1'
#
loop_
_entity.id
_entity.type
_entity.pdbx_description
1 polymer ?
#
loop_
_entity_poly.entity_id
_entity_poly.type
_entity_poly.pdbx_seq_one_letter_code
_entity_poly.pdbx_strand_id
1 'polypeptide(L)'
;MKNMKLTRLSIRLLLVLWGLTLIAGVVSAQLSAEELAEKDTMAKLAAGIALAGCGIGTGLGQGQIGAAAVGWVAEDGSKLGLAMLFTVLPETILIFGFLAMFLL
;
A
#
# COMPACT_ATOMS: atom_id res chain seq x y z
N MET A 1 -13.79 -21.84 17.49
CA MET A 1 -15.05 -21.21 16.98
C MET A 1 -15.00 -19.68 16.82
N LYS A 2 -14.13 -18.92 17.51
CA LYS A 2 -14.07 -17.44 17.40
C LYS A 2 -13.61 -16.95 16.01
N ASN A 3 -12.75 -17.72 15.33
CA ASN A 3 -12.15 -17.34 14.04
C ASN A 3 -13.16 -17.33 12.87
N MET A 4 -14.20 -18.18 12.89
CA MET A 4 -15.22 -18.20 11.83
C MET A 4 -16.08 -16.94 11.80
N LYS A 5 -16.28 -16.26 12.94
CA LYS A 5 -17.00 -14.98 12.99
C LYS A 5 -16.16 -13.84 12.42
N LEU A 6 -14.83 -13.89 12.60
CA LEU A 6 -13.89 -12.90 12.09
C LEU A 6 -13.75 -12.96 10.56
N THR A 7 -13.70 -14.16 9.98
CA THR A 7 -13.68 -14.34 8.51
C THR A 7 -14.99 -13.86 7.87
N ARG A 8 -16.14 -14.18 8.48
CA ARG A 8 -17.45 -13.70 8.00
C ARG A 8 -17.62 -12.19 8.16
N LEU A 9 -17.05 -11.59 9.21
CA LEU A 9 -17.02 -10.14 9.40
C LEU A 9 -16.13 -9.47 8.36
N SER A 10 -14.94 -10.02 8.10
CA SER A 10 -14.00 -9.50 7.09
C SER A 10 -14.60 -9.52 5.69
N ILE A 11 -15.28 -10.61 5.31
CA ILE A 11 -15.96 -10.73 4.00
C ILE A 11 -17.09 -9.70 3.86
N ARG A 12 -17.88 -9.47 4.92
CA ARG A 12 -18.94 -8.44 4.91
C ARG A 12 -18.36 -7.04 4.79
N LEU A 13 -17.26 -6.77 5.49
CA LEU A 13 -16.59 -5.48 5.44
C LEU A 13 -16.01 -5.21 4.04
N LEU A 14 -15.42 -6.23 3.41
CA LEU A 14 -14.93 -6.17 2.02
C LEU A 14 -16.06 -5.91 1.01
N LEU A 15 -17.20 -6.59 1.17
CA LEU A 15 -18.38 -6.39 0.30
C LEU A 15 -18.99 -4.99 0.46
N VAL A 16 -19.05 -4.47 1.68
CA VAL A 16 -19.51 -3.08 1.94
C VAL A 16 -18.56 -2.08 1.30
N LEU A 17 -17.24 -2.29 1.41
CA LEU A 17 -16.22 -1.42 0.82
C LEU A 17 -16.29 -1.42 -0.71
N TRP A 18 -16.48 -2.60 -1.32
CA TRP A 18 -16.71 -2.75 -2.76
C TRP A 18 -18.01 -2.09 -3.24
N GLY A 19 -19.09 -2.16 -2.45
CA GLY A 19 -20.34 -1.49 -2.77
C GLY A 19 -20.20 0.04 -2.77
N LEU A 20 -19.45 0.58 -1.81
CA LEU A 20 -19.25 2.01 -1.66
C LEU A 20 -18.40 2.61 -2.79
N THR A 21 -17.39 1.89 -3.27
CA THR A 21 -16.54 2.34 -4.39
C THR A 21 -17.30 2.39 -5.72
N LEU A 22 -18.23 1.45 -5.96
CA LEU A 22 -19.06 1.46 -7.16
C LEU A 22 -20.01 2.68 -7.20
N ILE A 23 -20.59 3.06 -6.07
CA ILE A 23 -21.48 4.23 -5.98
C ILE A 23 -20.71 5.53 -6.27
N ALA A 24 -19.48 5.66 -5.73
CA ALA A 24 -18.63 6.83 -6.00
C ALA A 24 -18.28 6.98 -7.50
N GLY A 25 -18.08 5.87 -8.21
CA GLY A 25 -17.82 5.87 -9.66
C GLY A 25 -18.97 6.45 -10.48
N VAL A 26 -20.22 6.13 -10.13
CA VAL A 26 -21.41 6.64 -10.83
C VAL A 26 -21.62 8.13 -10.57
N VAL A 27 -21.39 8.59 -9.34
CA VAL A 27 -21.49 10.02 -8.97
C VAL A 27 -20.46 10.88 -9.70
N SER A 28 -19.31 10.31 -10.07
CA SER A 28 -18.25 11.05 -10.76
C SER A 28 -18.56 11.43 -12.21
N ALA A 29 -19.61 10.87 -12.83
CA ALA A 29 -19.89 11.06 -14.25
C ALA A 29 -20.52 12.42 -14.62
N GLN A 30 -20.93 13.23 -13.65
CA GLN A 30 -21.69 14.47 -13.88
C GLN A 30 -20.93 15.74 -13.43
N LEU A 31 -19.64 15.82 -13.71
CA LEU A 31 -18.81 16.93 -13.23
C LEU A 31 -18.67 18.09 -14.24
N SER A 32 -18.83 19.31 -13.75
CA SER A 32 -18.54 20.58 -14.45
C SER A 32 -17.03 20.88 -14.50
N ALA A 33 -16.59 21.76 -15.40
CA ALA A 33 -15.17 22.13 -15.58
C ALA A 33 -14.50 22.71 -14.32
N GLU A 34 -15.28 23.30 -13.41
CA GLU A 34 -14.79 23.92 -12.17
C GLU A 34 -14.56 22.87 -11.05
N GLU A 35 -15.36 21.80 -11.03
CA GLU A 35 -15.20 20.69 -10.10
C GLU A 35 -14.02 19.76 -10.48
N LEU A 36 -13.57 19.79 -11.75
CA LEU A 36 -12.37 19.04 -12.19
C LEU A 36 -11.10 19.52 -11.48
N ALA A 37 -11.00 20.83 -11.19
CA ALA A 37 -9.86 21.39 -10.46
C ALA A 37 -9.87 20.99 -8.97
N GLU A 38 -11.05 20.91 -8.35
CA GLU A 38 -11.19 20.34 -6.99
C GLU A 38 -10.83 18.86 -6.97
N LYS A 39 -11.29 18.07 -7.95
CA LYS A 39 -10.96 16.64 -8.02
C LYS A 39 -9.48 16.36 -8.22
N ASP A 40 -8.79 17.16 -9.01
CA ASP A 40 -7.33 17.07 -9.18
C ASP A 40 -6.59 17.34 -7.85
N THR A 41 -7.05 18.33 -7.08
CA THR A 41 -6.49 18.61 -5.75
C THR A 41 -6.73 17.46 -4.77
N MET A 42 -7.94 16.88 -4.78
CA MET A 42 -8.28 15.73 -3.94
C MET A 42 -7.55 14.45 -4.38
N ALA A 43 -7.32 14.26 -5.68
CA ALA A 43 -6.55 13.14 -6.24
C ALA A 43 -5.09 13.18 -5.77
N LYS A 44 -4.46 14.35 -5.80
CA LYS A 44 -3.09 14.57 -5.29
C LYS A 44 -2.99 14.33 -3.78
N LEU A 45 -3.99 14.76 -3.01
CA LEU A 45 -4.05 14.46 -1.58
C LEU A 45 -4.18 12.95 -1.34
N ALA A 46 -5.05 12.27 -2.09
CA ALA A 46 -5.23 10.83 -2.00
C ALA A 46 -3.94 10.06 -2.38
N ALA A 47 -3.21 10.53 -3.40
CA ALA A 47 -1.91 9.97 -3.78
C ALA A 47 -0.87 10.11 -2.65
N GLY A 48 -0.83 11.25 -1.95
CA GLY A 48 0.03 11.45 -0.80
C GLY A 48 -0.29 10.52 0.37
N ILE A 49 -1.59 10.32 0.65
CA ILE A 49 -2.04 9.37 1.68
C ILE A 49 -1.70 7.92 1.31
N ALA A 50 -1.86 7.55 0.04
CA ALA A 50 -1.50 6.23 -0.46
C ALA A 50 0.01 5.96 -0.30
N LEU A 51 0.86 6.92 -0.68
CA LEU A 51 2.31 6.83 -0.49
C LEU A 51 2.68 6.69 0.99
N ALA A 52 2.06 7.48 1.87
CA ALA A 52 2.31 7.40 3.31
C ALA A 52 1.93 6.02 3.88
N GLY A 53 0.79 5.47 3.47
CA GLY A 53 0.35 4.13 3.87
C GLY A 53 1.31 3.03 3.40
N CYS A 54 1.75 3.09 2.14
CA CYS A 54 2.77 2.20 1.60
C CYS A 54 4.08 2.31 2.39
N GLY A 55 4.56 3.53 2.66
CA GLY A 55 5.82 3.77 3.36
C GLY A 55 5.82 3.25 4.80
N ILE A 56 4.71 3.39 5.54
CA ILE A 56 4.57 2.83 6.89
C ILE A 56 4.59 1.30 6.82
N GLY A 57 3.86 0.71 5.88
CA GLY A 57 3.80 -0.74 5.71
C GLY A 57 5.15 -1.36 5.34
N THR A 58 5.87 -0.76 4.39
CA THR A 58 7.20 -1.24 3.99
C THR A 58 8.23 -1.05 5.08
N GLY A 59 8.28 0.12 5.73
CA GLY A 59 9.24 0.39 6.79
C GLY A 59 9.13 -0.55 7.98
N LEU A 60 7.89 -0.86 8.42
CA LEU A 60 7.65 -1.80 9.52
C LEU A 60 8.13 -3.23 9.21
N GLY A 61 7.94 -3.70 7.98
CA GLY A 61 8.42 -5.02 7.56
C GLY A 61 9.93 -5.06 7.30
N GLN A 62 10.46 -4.02 6.64
CA GLN A 62 11.85 -3.95 6.21
C GLN A 62 12.83 -3.86 7.38
N GLY A 63 12.45 -3.23 8.49
CA GLY A 63 13.29 -3.19 9.69
C GLY A 63 13.62 -4.59 10.24
N GLN A 64 12.65 -5.50 10.26
CA GLN A 64 12.86 -6.88 10.72
C GLN A 64 13.69 -7.69 9.72
N ILE A 65 13.44 -7.50 8.42
CA ILE A 65 14.19 -8.16 7.35
C ILE A 65 15.66 -7.74 7.39
N GLY A 66 15.94 -6.44 7.59
CA GLY A 66 17.29 -5.90 7.74
C GLY A 66 18.02 -6.48 8.94
N ALA A 67 17.37 -6.57 10.10
CA ALA A 67 17.97 -7.17 11.30
C ALA A 67 18.34 -8.66 11.08
N ALA A 68 17.47 -9.43 10.44
CA ALA A 68 17.74 -10.82 10.09
C ALA A 68 18.86 -10.96 9.03
N ALA A 69 18.87 -10.08 8.04
CA ALA A 69 19.88 -10.04 6.98
C ALA A 69 21.29 -9.77 7.54
N VAL A 70 21.43 -8.83 8.48
CA VAL A 70 22.72 -8.53 9.13
C VAL A 70 23.21 -9.71 9.96
N GLY A 71 22.33 -10.37 10.71
CA GLY A 71 22.68 -11.59 11.45
C GLY A 71 23.15 -12.72 10.54
N TRP A 72 22.51 -12.87 9.39
CA TRP A 72 22.89 -13.88 8.40
C TRP A 72 24.25 -13.62 7.75
N VAL A 73 24.52 -12.35 7.42
CA VAL A 73 25.83 -11.92 6.88
C VAL A 73 26.94 -12.05 7.93
N ALA A 74 26.62 -11.86 9.21
CA ALA A 74 27.57 -12.06 10.30
C ALA A 74 27.99 -13.53 10.46
N GLU A 75 27.10 -14.48 10.17
CA GLU A 75 27.40 -15.92 10.18
C GLU A 75 28.15 -16.36 8.91
N ASP A 76 27.77 -15.83 7.75
CA ASP A 76 28.40 -16.15 6.47
C ASP A 76 28.41 -14.94 5.53
N GLY A 77 29.57 -14.29 5.43
CA GLY A 77 29.76 -13.09 4.60
C GLY A 77 29.61 -13.33 3.09
N SER A 78 29.66 -14.59 2.61
CA SER A 78 29.41 -14.89 1.21
C SER A 78 27.95 -14.64 0.81
N LYS A 79 27.04 -14.55 1.79
CA LYS A 79 25.60 -14.40 1.58
C LYS A 79 25.12 -12.95 1.53
N LEU A 80 26.04 -11.97 1.53
CA LEU A 80 25.72 -10.54 1.42
C LEU A 80 24.80 -10.24 0.24
N GLY A 81 25.04 -10.84 -0.94
CA GLY A 81 24.22 -10.62 -2.12
C GLY A 81 22.76 -11.06 -1.94
N LEU A 82 22.54 -12.24 -1.34
CA LEU A 82 21.19 -12.73 -1.06
C LEU A 82 20.50 -11.95 0.07
N ALA A 83 21.28 -11.56 1.08
CA ALA A 83 20.80 -10.71 2.18
C ALA A 83 20.31 -9.35 1.65
N MET A 84 21.08 -8.71 0.75
CA MET A 84 20.66 -7.48 0.10
C MET A 84 19.40 -7.65 -0.76
N LEU A 85 19.29 -8.77 -1.49
CA LEU A 85 18.10 -9.06 -2.28
C LEU A 85 16.84 -9.09 -1.40
N PHE A 86 16.86 -9.80 -0.26
CA PHE A 86 15.70 -9.85 0.64
C PHE A 86 15.36 -8.50 1.26
N THR A 87 16.36 -7.65 1.55
CA THR A 87 16.09 -6.30 2.08
C THR A 87 15.50 -5.35 1.04
N VAL A 88 15.69 -5.60 -0.25
CA VAL A 88 15.16 -4.77 -1.35
C VAL A 88 13.77 -5.22 -1.81
N LEU A 89 13.39 -6.49 -1.62
CA LEU A 89 12.04 -6.98 -2.01
C LEU A 89 10.88 -6.10 -1.48
N PRO A 90 10.88 -5.62 -0.22
CA PRO A 90 9.82 -4.76 0.31
C PRO A 90 9.71 -3.40 -0.41
N GLU A 91 10.79 -2.88 -0.99
CA GLU A 91 10.80 -1.57 -1.66
C GLU A 91 9.88 -1.55 -2.90
N THR A 92 9.58 -2.70 -3.49
CA THR A 92 8.62 -2.81 -4.60
C THR A 92 7.23 -2.28 -4.23
N ILE A 93 6.79 -2.49 -2.99
CA ILE A 93 5.50 -1.98 -2.48
C ILE A 93 5.54 -0.46 -2.32
N LEU A 94 6.67 0.10 -1.92
CA LEU A 94 6.85 1.54 -1.78
C LEU A 94 6.84 2.21 -3.17
N ILE A 95 7.47 1.58 -4.17
CA ILE A 95 7.44 2.04 -5.56
C ILE A 95 6.01 2.04 -6.11
N PHE A 96 5.15 1.07 -5.76
CA PHE A 96 3.73 1.12 -6.17
C PHE A 96 2.97 2.30 -5.56
N GLY A 97 3.24 2.65 -4.31
CA GLY A 97 2.68 3.86 -3.69
C GLY A 97 3.22 5.15 -4.33
N PHE A 98 4.51 5.16 -4.69
CA PHE A 98 5.14 6.28 -5.38
C PHE A 98 4.59 6.46 -6.80
N LEU A 99 4.33 5.37 -7.51
CA LEU A 99 3.74 5.39 -8.85
C LEU A 99 2.37 6.09 -8.86
N ALA A 100 1.58 5.97 -7.79
CA ALA A 100 0.29 6.63 -7.67
C ALA A 100 0.41 8.17 -7.73
N MET A 101 1.54 8.77 -7.32
CA MET A 101 1.76 10.22 -7.42
C MET A 101 1.93 10.73 -8.86
N PHE A 102 2.27 9.85 -9.80
CA PHE A 102 2.39 10.22 -11.22
C PHE A 102 1.12 9.91 -12.01
N LEU A 103 0.25 9.05 -11.48
CA LEU A 103 -0.97 8.59 -12.14
C LEU A 103 -2.21 9.37 -11.70
N LEU A 104 -2.20 9.96 -10.51
CA LEU A 104 -3.31 10.70 -9.87
C LEU A 104 -2.94 12.18 -9.70
#